data_AF-A0A8H8ME58-F1
#
_entry.id   AF-A0A8H8ME58-F1
#
_cell.length_a   1.000
_cell.length_b   1.000
_cell.length_c   1.000
_cell.angle_alpha   90.00
_cell.angle_beta   90.00
_cell.angle_gamma   90.00
#
_symmetry.space_group_name_H-M   'P 1'
#
loop_
_entity.id
_entity.type
_entity.pdbx_description
1 polymer ?
#
loop_
_entity_poly.entity_id
_entity_poly.type
_entity_poly.pdbx_seq_one_letter_code
_entity_poly.pdbx_strand_id
1 'polypeptide(L)'
;MVPAYYFQSYDSGGSPATLSRIMATDRFQLRAFKNSGIAASGAALQPQEANNAHFPLLSQGDHPTLGTPHWYFHPCETSTAVTEILAQVHEASTPLRWLETWFAVLSTAIDLT
;
A
#
# COMPACT_ATOMS: atom_id res chain seq x y z
N MET A 1 -8.50 13.88 -7.46
CA MET A 1 -8.59 12.42 -7.62
C MET A 1 -7.17 11.90 -7.61
N VAL A 2 -6.87 10.86 -6.83
CA VAL A 2 -5.54 10.24 -6.77
C VAL A 2 -5.67 8.78 -7.18
N PRO A 3 -4.63 8.16 -7.75
CA PRO A 3 -4.65 6.75 -8.01
C PRO A 3 -4.61 5.94 -6.70
N ALA A 4 -5.15 4.73 -6.77
CA ALA A 4 -5.19 3.78 -5.67
C ALA A 4 -4.78 2.41 -6.22
N TYR A 5 -4.00 1.67 -5.44
CA TYR A 5 -3.54 0.34 -5.82
C TYR A 5 -4.42 -0.72 -5.16
N TYR A 6 -5.13 -1.48 -5.99
CA TYR A 6 -5.96 -2.62 -5.59
C TYR A 6 -5.35 -3.90 -6.16
N PHE A 7 -5.38 -4.98 -5.38
CA PHE A 7 -4.90 -6.29 -5.83
C PHE A 7 -5.67 -7.44 -5.19
N GLN A 8 -5.57 -8.60 -5.82
CA GLN A 8 -5.95 -9.89 -5.27
C GLN A 8 -4.73 -10.80 -5.29
N SER A 9 -4.68 -11.72 -4.34
CA SER A 9 -3.64 -12.74 -4.29
C SER A 9 -4.31 -14.09 -4.08
N TYR A 10 -3.78 -15.10 -4.76
CA TYR A 10 -4.31 -16.46 -4.77
C TYR A 10 -3.16 -17.44 -4.57
N ASP A 11 -3.44 -18.57 -3.94
CA ASP A 11 -2.48 -19.68 -3.93
C ASP A 11 -2.50 -20.48 -5.23
N SER A 12 -1.61 -21.47 -5.34
CA SER A 12 -1.52 -22.34 -6.52
C SER A 12 -2.78 -23.16 -6.80
N GLY A 13 -3.69 -23.26 -5.84
CA GLY A 13 -5.00 -23.89 -6.01
C GLY A 13 -6.11 -22.91 -6.42
N GLY A 14 -5.80 -21.61 -6.57
CA GLY A 14 -6.78 -20.57 -6.88
C GLY A 14 -7.60 -20.09 -5.70
N SER A 15 -7.25 -20.47 -4.46
CA SER A 15 -7.92 -19.97 -3.27
C SER A 15 -7.37 -18.58 -2.90
N PRO A 16 -8.23 -17.61 -2.49
CA PRO A 16 -7.77 -16.29 -2.05
C PRO A 16 -6.76 -16.39 -0.89
N ALA A 17 -5.66 -15.67 -0.99
CA ALA A 17 -4.62 -15.64 0.04
C ALA A 17 -5.07 -14.83 1.27
N THR A 18 -4.78 -15.35 2.47
CA THR A 18 -4.97 -14.63 3.73
C THR A 18 -3.93 -13.51 3.87
N LEU A 19 -4.22 -12.50 4.70
CA LEU A 19 -3.28 -11.41 5.01
C LEU A 19 -1.92 -11.93 5.49
N SER A 20 -1.92 -12.93 6.39
CA SER A 20 -0.69 -13.56 6.88
C SER A 20 0.14 -14.18 5.76
N ARG A 21 -0.52 -14.78 4.76
CA ARG A 21 0.15 -15.41 3.62
C ARG A 21 0.67 -14.38 2.63
N ILE A 22 -0.08 -13.29 2.41
CA ILE A 22 0.33 -12.14 1.58
C ILE A 22 1.59 -11.51 2.17
N MET A 23 1.59 -11.24 3.49
CA MET A 23 2.74 -10.68 4.20
C MET A 23 3.94 -11.62 4.25
N ALA A 24 3.73 -12.93 4.17
CA ALA A 24 4.81 -13.91 4.12
C ALA A 24 5.49 -14.01 2.74
N THR A 25 4.97 -13.31 1.72
CA THR A 25 5.63 -13.27 0.41
C THR A 25 6.78 -12.26 0.39
N ASP A 26 7.80 -12.52 -0.43
CA ASP A 26 8.92 -11.60 -0.63
C ASP A 26 8.52 -10.30 -1.34
N ARG A 27 7.26 -10.23 -1.82
CA ARG A 27 6.71 -9.06 -2.49
C ARG A 27 6.35 -7.95 -1.52
N PHE A 28 6.11 -8.23 -0.24
CA PHE A 28 5.79 -7.19 0.74
C PHE A 28 7.03 -6.82 1.54
N GLN A 29 7.42 -5.55 1.47
CA GLN A 29 8.58 -5.06 2.19
C GLN A 29 8.26 -4.93 3.68
N LEU A 30 8.44 -6.03 4.40
CA LEU A 30 8.12 -6.15 5.83
C LEU A 30 8.82 -5.11 6.72
N ARG A 31 9.87 -4.43 6.24
CA ARG A 31 10.54 -3.34 6.97
C ARG A 31 9.63 -2.14 7.21
N ALA A 32 8.66 -1.88 6.32
CA ALA A 32 7.62 -0.90 6.55
C ALA A 32 6.62 -1.32 7.67
N PHE A 33 6.56 -2.62 7.98
CA PHE A 33 5.54 -3.20 8.89
C PHE A 33 6.12 -3.80 10.19
N LYS A 34 7.45 -4.00 10.31
CA LYS A 34 8.12 -4.65 11.45
C LYS A 34 8.49 -3.72 12.61
N ASN A 35 8.59 -2.40 12.38
CA ASN A 35 8.95 -1.44 13.43
C ASN A 35 7.75 -0.96 14.27
N SER A 36 6.55 -1.37 13.88
CA SER A 36 5.31 -1.11 14.59
C SER A 36 4.83 -2.45 15.14
N GLY A 37 4.40 -2.49 16.41
CA GLY A 37 3.73 -3.64 17.01
C GLY A 37 2.37 -3.90 16.34
N ILE A 38 2.37 -4.23 15.05
CA ILE A 38 1.16 -4.36 14.26
C ILE A 38 0.46 -5.65 14.68
N ALA A 39 -0.66 -5.52 15.37
CA ALA A 39 -1.60 -6.61 15.53
C ALA A 39 -2.31 -6.80 14.18
N ALA A 40 -1.99 -7.88 13.47
CA ALA A 40 -2.71 -8.27 12.27
C ALA A 40 -4.14 -8.67 12.66
N SER A 41 -5.11 -7.79 12.43
CA SER A 41 -6.51 -8.19 12.41
C SER A 41 -6.81 -8.79 11.03
N GLY A 42 -7.74 -9.73 10.94
CA GLY A 42 -8.05 -10.42 9.66
C GLY A 42 -8.46 -9.49 8.51
N ALA A 43 -8.78 -8.22 8.79
CA ALA A 43 -9.27 -7.23 7.82
C ALA A 43 -8.34 -6.02 7.59
N ALA A 44 -7.32 -5.80 8.44
CA ALA A 44 -6.42 -4.66 8.33
C ALA A 44 -5.16 -4.82 9.18
N LEU A 45 -4.08 -4.18 8.73
CA LEU A 45 -2.90 -3.91 9.56
C LEU A 45 -3.11 -2.58 10.25
N GLN A 46 -3.42 -2.59 11.55
CA GLN A 46 -3.51 -1.36 12.34
C GLN A 46 -2.22 -1.18 13.17
N PRO A 47 -1.56 -0.02 13.07
CA PRO A 47 -0.45 0.31 13.95
C PRO A 47 -0.96 0.46 15.40
N GLN A 48 -0.28 -0.16 16.36
CA GLN A 48 -0.63 -0.11 17.79
C GLN A 48 -0.58 1.31 18.38
N GLU A 49 0.19 2.20 17.74
CA GLU A 49 0.39 3.59 18.10
C GLU A 49 -0.08 4.46 16.94
N ALA A 50 -1.12 5.28 17.15
CA ALA A 50 -1.72 6.14 16.11
C ALA A 50 -0.73 7.14 15.47
N ASN A 51 0.39 7.43 16.15
CA ASN A 51 1.44 8.34 15.68
C ASN A 51 2.55 7.67 14.86
N ASN A 52 2.52 6.35 14.67
CA ASN A 52 3.58 5.59 13.98
C ASN A 52 3.03 4.72 12.84
N ALA A 53 1.89 5.10 12.27
CA ALA A 53 1.35 4.45 11.09
C ALA A 53 2.28 4.67 9.89
N HIS A 54 2.98 3.61 9.46
CA HIS A 54 3.75 3.67 8.22
C HIS A 54 2.78 3.67 7.03
N PHE A 55 2.85 4.72 6.21
CA PHE A 55 2.18 4.79 4.92
C PHE A 55 3.01 4.02 3.87
N PRO A 56 2.40 3.27 2.94
CA PRO A 56 0.95 3.10 2.74
C PRO A 56 0.28 2.05 3.64
N LEU A 57 -0.95 2.35 4.09
CA LEU A 57 -1.77 1.49 4.95
C LEU A 57 -2.55 0.46 4.14
N LEU A 58 -2.44 -0.83 4.49
CA LEU A 58 -3.12 -1.94 3.81
C LEU A 58 -4.46 -2.31 4.48
N SER A 59 -5.52 -2.38 3.68
CA SER A 59 -6.88 -2.75 4.12
C SER A 59 -7.58 -3.66 3.10
N GLN A 60 -8.68 -4.29 3.52
CA GLN A 60 -9.56 -5.08 2.64
C GLN A 60 -10.90 -4.38 2.42
N GLY A 61 -11.41 -4.41 1.19
CA GLY A 61 -12.72 -3.86 0.84
C GLY A 61 -13.09 -4.15 -0.62
N ASP A 62 -14.26 -3.69 -1.05
CA ASP A 62 -14.71 -3.93 -2.42
C ASP A 62 -14.05 -2.95 -3.40
N HIS A 63 -13.63 -3.45 -4.55
CA HIS A 63 -13.10 -2.62 -5.62
C HIS A 63 -14.21 -1.71 -6.16
N PRO A 64 -13.99 -0.38 -6.28
CA PRO A 64 -15.05 0.59 -6.56
C PRO A 64 -15.75 0.39 -7.91
N THR A 65 -15.08 -0.27 -8.87
CA THR A 65 -15.63 -0.55 -10.20
C THR A 65 -16.09 -2.01 -10.37
N LEU A 66 -15.50 -2.94 -9.62
CA LEU A 66 -15.73 -4.38 -9.84
C LEU A 66 -16.70 -4.97 -8.81
N GLY A 67 -16.93 -4.29 -7.68
CA GLY A 67 -17.80 -4.76 -6.61
C GLY A 67 -17.36 -6.09 -6.00
N THR A 68 -16.07 -6.41 -6.07
CA THR A 68 -15.52 -7.68 -5.57
C THR A 68 -14.43 -7.42 -4.53
N PRO A 69 -14.22 -8.35 -3.57
CA PRO A 69 -13.24 -8.17 -2.50
C PRO A 69 -11.81 -8.05 -3.03
N HIS A 70 -11.10 -7.00 -2.61
CA HIS A 70 -9.71 -6.73 -2.94
C HIS A 70 -8.96 -6.26 -1.70
N TRP A 71 -7.65 -6.43 -1.74
CA TRP A 71 -6.74 -5.69 -0.87
C TRP A 71 -6.40 -4.36 -1.53
N TYR A 72 -6.25 -3.31 -0.75
CA TYR A 72 -5.85 -2.01 -1.28
C TYR A 72 -5.02 -1.21 -0.29
N PHE A 73 -4.15 -0.36 -0.84
CA PHE A 73 -3.48 0.67 -0.08
C PHE A 73 -4.35 1.92 0.01
N HIS A 74 -4.62 2.41 1.23
CA HIS A 74 -5.46 3.58 1.43
C HIS A 74 -4.90 4.80 0.67
N PRO A 75 -5.70 5.45 -0.19
CA PRO A 75 -5.20 6.54 -1.01
C PRO A 75 -5.16 7.89 -0.30
N CYS A 76 -5.69 8.01 0.93
CA CYS A 76 -5.91 9.30 1.61
C CYS A 76 -4.65 10.17 1.71
N GLU A 77 -3.49 9.57 2.00
CA GLU A 77 -2.22 10.29 2.11
C GLU A 77 -1.36 10.24 0.85
N THR A 78 -1.87 9.67 -0.26
CA THR A 78 -1.09 9.54 -1.50
C THR A 78 -0.66 10.90 -2.04
N SER A 79 -1.58 11.88 -2.06
CA SER A 79 -1.26 13.24 -2.55
C SER A 79 -0.23 13.92 -1.67
N THR A 80 -0.36 13.78 -0.35
CA THR A 80 0.55 14.35 0.65
C THR A 80 1.95 13.80 0.42
N ALA A 81 2.11 12.47 0.43
CA ALA A 81 3.40 11.80 0.28
C ALA A 81 4.11 12.15 -1.03
N VAL A 82 3.39 12.14 -2.17
CA VAL A 82 3.98 12.49 -3.48
C VAL A 82 4.42 13.96 -3.50
N THR A 83 3.60 14.87 -2.96
CA THR A 83 3.91 16.30 -2.94
C THR A 83 5.13 16.59 -2.08
N GLU A 84 5.26 15.94 -0.93
CA GLU A 84 6.42 16.06 -0.04
C GLU A 84 7.71 15.63 -0.74
N ILE A 85 7.70 14.48 -1.42
CA ILE A 85 8.88 13.97 -2.13
C ILE A 85 9.28 14.91 -3.27
N LEU A 86 8.32 15.32 -4.11
CA LEU A 86 8.57 16.26 -5.22
C LEU A 86 9.14 17.60 -4.73
N ALA A 87 8.63 18.10 -3.60
CA ALA A 87 9.13 19.33 -2.98
C ALA A 87 10.59 19.17 -2.49
N GLN A 88 10.94 18.00 -1.94
CA GLN A 88 12.30 17.71 -1.48
C GLN A 88 13.31 17.59 -2.62
N VAL A 89 12.92 17.05 -3.78
CA VAL A 89 13.80 16.93 -4.94
C VAL A 89 13.82 18.18 -5.83
N HIS A 90 13.10 19.25 -5.44
CA HIS A 90 12.98 20.50 -6.20
C HIS A 90 12.53 20.31 -7.66
N GLU A 91 11.69 19.31 -7.92
CA GLU A 91 11.21 19.03 -9.27
C GLU A 91 9.80 19.57 -9.52
N ALA A 92 9.55 19.95 -10.77
CA ALA A 92 8.23 20.35 -11.20
C ALA A 92 7.28 19.14 -11.21
N SER A 93 6.08 19.33 -10.67
CA SER A 93 5.00 18.33 -10.67
C SER A 93 4.38 18.19 -12.07
N THR A 94 5.10 17.53 -12.98
CA THR A 94 4.52 17.07 -14.24
C THR A 94 3.70 15.79 -14.00
N PRO A 95 2.66 15.49 -14.81
CA PRO A 95 1.85 14.29 -14.61
C PRO A 95 2.67 12.98 -14.60
N LEU A 96 3.68 12.88 -15.46
CA LEU A 96 4.58 11.73 -15.50
C LEU A 96 5.40 11.64 -14.21
N ARG A 97 5.99 12.76 -13.77
CA ARG A 97 6.85 12.76 -12.59
C ARG A 97 6.06 12.49 -11.30
N TRP A 98 4.83 12.99 -11.24
CA TRP A 98 3.90 12.68 -10.17
C TRP A 98 3.61 11.17 -10.10
N LEU A 99 3.35 10.54 -11.24
CA LEU A 99 3.11 9.09 -11.33
C LEU A 99 4.34 8.26 -10.96
N GLU A 100 5.53 8.62 -11.45
CA GLU A 100 6.80 7.98 -11.08
C GLU A 100 7.04 8.06 -9.58
N THR A 101 6.81 9.23 -8.99
CA THR A 101 6.96 9.45 -7.55
C THR A 101 5.96 8.61 -6.76
N TRP A 102 4.72 8.49 -7.25
CA TRP A 102 3.74 7.60 -6.65
C TRP A 102 4.17 6.12 -6.71
N PHE A 103 4.75 5.66 -7.82
CA PHE A 103 5.32 4.31 -7.88
C PHE A 103 6.51 4.11 -6.94
N ALA A 104 7.35 5.14 -6.75
CA ALA A 104 8.42 5.09 -5.75
C ALA A 104 7.86 4.93 -4.33
N VAL A 105 6.79 5.65 -4.01
CA VAL A 105 6.07 5.52 -2.73
C VAL A 105 5.49 4.11 -2.56
N LEU A 106 4.78 3.58 -3.57
CA LEU A 106 4.26 2.21 -3.53
C LEU A 106 5.37 1.17 -3.38
N SER A 107 6.53 1.41 -4.00
CA SER A 107 7.69 0.51 -3.95
C SER A 107 8.29 0.37 -2.55
N THR A 108 7.90 1.22 -1.59
CA THR A 108 8.28 1.07 -0.18
C THR A 108 7.50 -0.03 0.54
N ALA A 109 6.33 -0.44 0.00
CA ALA A 109 5.46 -1.44 0.59
C ALA A 109 5.38 -2.72 -0.23
N ILE A 110 5.43 -2.61 -1.57
CA ILE A 110 5.35 -3.75 -2.48
C ILE A 110 6.48 -3.72 -3.51
N ASP A 111 7.09 -4.87 -3.78
CA ASP A 111 8.05 -5.04 -4.86
C ASP A 111 7.32 -5.10 -6.21
N LEU A 112 7.46 -4.02 -6.97
CA LEU A 112 6.88 -3.84 -8.31
C LEU A 112 7.81 -4.34 -9.45
N THR A 113 8.95 -4.98 -9.13
CA THR A 113 9.94 -5.44 -10.11
C THR A 113 9.78 -6.90 -10.56
#